data_AF-A0A4Y7QGT5-F1
#
_entry.id   AF-A0A4Y7QGT5-F1
#
_cell.length_a   1.000
_cell.length_b   1.000
_cell.length_c   1.000
_cell.angle_alpha   90.00
_cell.angle_beta   90.00
_cell.angle_gamma   90.00
#
_symmetry.space_group_name_H-M   'P 1'
#
loop_
_entity.id
_entity.type
_entity.pdbx_description
1 polymer ?
#
loop_
_entity_poly.entity_id
_entity_poly.type
_entity_poly.pdbx_seq_one_letter_code
_entity_poly.pdbx_strand_id
1 'polypeptide(L)'
;MVFLRVFLAFALLVSGLSNALSIPSQTNGFDESHVVEEGWARSGHPLPDMRVDFRMVLRRTDSRLVLMDIDSTTGPDGADGVIGLSPQNSRPLERWLAEHGIEKDAISFSPARNWISFNAPIRLAERLFQTKYHMWTHLESGDTVVRPLRYSLPEAFHEQVESIQPPARFT
;
A
#
# COMPACT_ATOMS: atom_id res chain seq x y z
N MET A 1 58.94 -43.93 46.58
CA MET A 1 58.94 -43.81 45.11
C MET A 1 58.80 -42.34 44.77
N VAL A 2 59.61 -41.90 43.81
CA VAL A 2 59.97 -40.52 43.47
C VAL A 2 59.07 -40.03 42.31
N PHE A 3 59.01 -38.70 42.14
CA PHE A 3 58.48 -37.92 41.00
C PHE A 3 56.96 -37.68 41.04
N LEU A 4 56.40 -36.49 40.76
CA LEU A 4 56.86 -35.39 39.92
C LEU A 4 56.09 -34.11 40.28
N ARG A 5 56.79 -32.97 40.32
CA ARG A 5 56.18 -31.63 40.32
C ARG A 5 55.65 -31.33 38.92
N VAL A 6 54.40 -30.90 38.80
CA VAL A 6 53.97 -30.04 37.69
C VAL A 6 53.28 -28.83 38.30
N PHE A 7 54.06 -27.76 38.46
CA PHE A 7 53.54 -26.40 38.54
C PHE A 7 53.24 -25.98 37.11
N LEU A 8 51.98 -25.68 36.80
CA LEU A 8 51.66 -24.84 35.65
C LEU A 8 50.69 -23.77 36.11
N ALA A 9 51.29 -22.62 36.42
CA ALA A 9 50.59 -21.36 36.57
C ALA A 9 50.15 -20.90 35.18
N PHE A 10 48.85 -20.69 35.00
CA PHE A 10 48.35 -19.72 34.03
C PHE A 10 47.02 -19.15 34.55
N ALA A 11 47.14 -18.21 35.48
CA ALA A 11 46.04 -17.34 35.84
C ALA A 11 45.97 -16.21 34.81
N LEU A 12 45.08 -16.34 33.81
CA LEU A 12 44.56 -15.19 33.08
C LEU A 12 43.18 -14.88 33.65
N LEU A 13 43.17 -13.95 34.60
CA LEU A 13 42.00 -13.19 35.00
C LEU A 13 41.59 -12.30 33.82
N VAL A 14 40.62 -12.74 33.02
CA VAL A 14 39.81 -11.81 32.22
C VAL A 14 38.55 -11.54 33.02
N SER A 15 38.64 -10.58 33.93
CA SER A 15 37.47 -9.95 34.54
C SER A 15 36.80 -9.05 33.50
N GLY A 16 36.01 -9.65 32.63
CA GLY A 16 34.99 -8.93 31.86
C GLY A 16 33.68 -9.01 32.63
N LEU A 17 33.38 -8.00 33.44
CA LEU A 17 32.00 -7.73 33.90
C LEU A 17 31.19 -7.32 32.67
N SER A 18 30.72 -8.28 31.90
CA SER A 18 29.60 -8.05 31.01
C SER A 18 28.36 -7.93 31.87
N ASN A 19 28.06 -6.70 32.30
CA ASN A 19 26.69 -6.33 32.62
C ASN A 19 25.90 -6.53 31.32
N ALA A 20 25.35 -7.73 31.13
CA ALA A 20 24.23 -7.89 30.24
C ALA A 20 23.10 -7.09 30.89
N LEU A 21 22.98 -5.83 30.48
CA LEU A 21 21.80 -5.02 30.71
C LEU A 21 20.62 -5.88 30.30
N SER A 22 19.86 -6.36 31.28
CA SER A 22 18.50 -6.81 31.04
C SER A 22 17.81 -5.65 30.36
N ILE A 23 17.62 -5.74 29.04
CA ILE A 23 16.77 -4.81 28.31
C ILE A 23 15.42 -4.92 29.02
N PRO A 24 14.89 -3.85 29.64
CA PRO A 24 13.52 -3.88 30.10
C PRO A 24 12.69 -4.08 28.84
N SER A 25 12.10 -5.27 28.70
CA SER A 25 10.99 -5.51 27.81
C SER A 25 9.93 -4.50 28.22
N GLN A 26 9.88 -3.38 27.51
CA GLN A 26 8.84 -2.39 27.72
C GLN A 26 7.53 -3.10 27.44
N THR A 27 6.76 -3.25 28.51
CA THR A 27 5.35 -3.58 28.50
C THR A 27 4.62 -2.47 27.75
N ASN A 28 4.55 -2.57 26.42
CA ASN A 28 3.47 -1.95 25.68
C ASN A 28 2.34 -2.97 25.64
N GLY A 29 1.28 -2.67 26.40
CA GLY A 29 0.04 -3.43 26.39
C GLY A 29 -0.44 -3.64 24.96
N PHE A 30 -0.32 -4.87 24.49
CA PHE A 30 -1.13 -5.36 23.39
C PHE A 30 -2.50 -5.69 23.98
N ASP A 31 -3.36 -4.69 24.06
CA ASP A 31 -4.80 -4.88 24.25
C ASP A 31 -5.58 -4.08 23.19
N GLU A 32 -5.24 -4.32 21.92
CA GLU A 32 -6.05 -3.95 20.74
C GLU A 32 -6.00 -5.05 19.65
N SER A 33 -5.60 -6.29 20.00
CA SER A 33 -5.43 -7.38 19.03
C SER A 33 -6.66 -8.28 18.95
N HIS A 34 -7.81 -7.75 18.55
CA HIS A 34 -8.97 -8.58 18.25
C HIS A 34 -9.70 -8.16 16.97
N VAL A 35 -8.95 -7.92 15.90
CA VAL A 35 -9.46 -8.10 14.55
C VAL A 35 -8.45 -8.97 13.82
N VAL A 36 -8.70 -10.28 13.83
CA VAL A 36 -7.95 -11.27 13.05
C VAL A 36 -8.82 -11.56 11.83
N GLU A 37 -8.53 -10.90 10.72
CA GLU A 37 -9.06 -11.36 9.43
C GLU A 37 -8.12 -12.46 8.94
N GLU A 38 -8.64 -13.68 8.76
CA GLU A 38 -8.01 -14.76 7.96
C GLU A 38 -6.49 -14.94 8.16
N GLY A 39 -6.04 -15.13 9.41
CA GLY A 39 -4.62 -15.40 9.68
C GLY A 39 -3.71 -14.17 9.70
N TRP A 40 -4.25 -12.96 9.63
CA TRP A 40 -3.50 -11.70 9.78
C TRP A 40 -3.75 -11.07 11.14
N ALA A 41 -2.68 -10.60 11.79
CA ALA A 41 -2.74 -9.83 13.01
C ALA A 41 -2.27 -8.38 12.78
N ARG A 42 -3.01 -7.41 13.33
CA ARG A 42 -2.60 -6.00 13.30
C ARG A 42 -1.30 -5.83 14.10
N SER A 43 -0.24 -5.40 13.42
CA SER A 43 1.10 -5.26 13.98
C SER A 43 1.51 -3.80 14.24
N GLY A 44 0.75 -2.82 13.74
CA GLY A 44 0.95 -1.42 14.09
C GLY A 44 0.38 -0.41 13.10
N HIS A 45 0.95 0.80 13.11
CA HIS A 45 0.66 1.87 12.15
C HIS A 45 1.84 2.06 11.22
N PRO A 46 1.61 2.20 9.90
CA PRO A 46 2.68 2.47 8.96
C PRO A 46 3.19 3.91 9.10
N LEU A 47 4.39 4.17 8.58
CA LEU A 47 4.97 5.51 8.59
C LEU A 47 4.09 6.47 7.76
N PRO A 48 3.72 7.66 8.28
CA PRO A 48 2.87 8.61 7.56
C PRO A 48 3.40 9.02 6.18
N ASP A 49 4.73 9.00 6.01
CA ASP A 49 5.43 9.40 4.79
C ASP A 49 5.78 8.22 3.88
N MET A 50 5.49 6.98 4.30
CA MET A 50 5.62 5.80 3.45
C MET A 50 4.74 5.98 2.22
N ARG A 51 5.34 5.79 1.04
CA ARG A 51 4.66 5.99 -0.24
C ARG A 51 4.08 4.68 -0.73
N VAL A 52 2.87 4.74 -1.25
CA VAL A 52 2.14 3.59 -1.81
C VAL A 52 1.66 3.97 -3.20
N ASP A 53 1.74 3.01 -4.12
CA ASP A 53 1.16 3.14 -5.46
C ASP A 53 -0.34 2.82 -5.40
N PHE A 54 -1.15 3.84 -5.62
CA PHE A 54 -2.59 3.74 -5.64
C PHE A 54 -3.08 3.53 -7.05
N ARG A 55 -4.15 2.73 -7.19
CA ARG A 55 -4.90 2.63 -8.45
C ARG A 55 -6.39 2.78 -8.19
N MET A 56 -7.04 3.70 -8.89
CA MET A 56 -8.49 3.83 -8.92
C MET A 56 -9.01 3.25 -10.22
N VAL A 57 -9.77 2.17 -10.13
CA VAL A 57 -10.46 1.58 -11.28
C VAL A 57 -11.71 2.39 -11.54
N LEU A 58 -11.86 2.86 -12.77
CA LEU A 58 -12.98 3.69 -13.18
C LEU A 58 -14.13 2.80 -13.64
N ARG A 59 -15.33 3.08 -13.15
CA ARG A 59 -16.55 2.39 -13.58
C ARG A 59 -16.85 2.77 -15.02
N ARG A 60 -17.15 1.77 -15.83
CA ARG A 60 -17.60 2.00 -17.20
C ARG A 60 -19.04 2.53 -17.16
N THR A 61 -19.24 3.79 -17.50
CA THR A 61 -20.59 4.29 -17.78
C THR A 61 -20.99 3.78 -19.16
N ASP A 62 -21.99 2.90 -19.22
CA ASP A 62 -22.62 2.45 -20.48
C ASP A 62 -23.34 3.63 -21.15
N SER A 63 -22.59 4.52 -21.79
CA SER A 63 -23.17 5.40 -22.80
C SER A 63 -23.45 4.51 -24.01
N ARG A 64 -24.72 4.10 -24.17
CA ARG A 64 -25.24 3.41 -25.37
C ARG A 64 -24.55 3.96 -26.61
N LEU A 65 -23.73 3.11 -27.23
CA LEU A 65 -23.25 3.21 -28.61
C LEU A 65 -22.99 4.64 -29.10
N VAL A 66 -21.84 5.20 -28.78
CA VAL A 66 -21.18 6.07 -29.77
C VAL A 66 -20.49 5.11 -30.74
N LEU A 67 -21.25 4.61 -31.71
CA LEU A 67 -20.65 4.15 -32.96
C LEU A 67 -19.99 5.41 -33.54
N MET A 68 -18.68 5.54 -33.32
CA MET A 68 -17.90 6.45 -34.13
C MET A 68 -18.01 5.89 -35.55
N ASP A 69 -18.69 6.63 -36.43
CA ASP A 69 -18.74 6.34 -37.85
C ASP A 69 -17.29 6.22 -38.34
N ILE A 70 -16.82 4.98 -38.48
CA ILE A 70 -15.57 4.64 -39.13
C ILE A 70 -15.79 4.76 -40.64
N ASP A 71 -15.91 6.00 -41.11
CA ASP A 71 -15.78 6.31 -42.53
C ASP A 71 -14.38 6.87 -42.82
N SER A 72 -13.65 6.07 -43.60
CA SER A 72 -12.56 6.43 -44.50
C SER A 72 -11.14 6.72 -43.97
N THR A 73 -10.30 5.69 -44.17
CA THR A 73 -9.00 5.70 -44.90
C THR A 73 -7.73 5.35 -44.09
N THR A 74 -7.39 4.06 -44.18
CA THR A 74 -6.05 3.47 -44.48
C THR A 74 -4.81 3.93 -43.71
N GLY A 75 -4.30 3.01 -42.88
CA GLY A 75 -2.87 2.79 -42.59
C GLY A 75 -2.68 1.44 -41.89
N PRO A 76 -1.64 0.64 -42.19
CA PRO A 76 -1.44 -0.71 -41.62
C PRO A 76 -0.85 -0.71 -40.20
N ASP A 77 -1.17 0.30 -39.39
CA ASP A 77 -0.77 0.35 -37.98
C ASP A 77 -2.01 0.17 -37.12
N GLY A 78 -2.43 -1.09 -37.02
CA GLY A 78 -3.55 -1.51 -36.19
C GLY A 78 -3.23 -1.41 -34.70
N ALA A 79 -3.35 -0.21 -34.14
CA ALA A 79 -3.58 0.01 -32.72
C ALA A 79 -4.41 1.29 -32.58
N ASP A 80 -5.17 1.41 -31.50
CA ASP A 80 -5.87 2.64 -31.10
C ASP A 80 -7.34 2.76 -31.56
N GLY A 81 -8.00 1.61 -31.75
CA GLY A 81 -9.45 1.49 -31.52
C GLY A 81 -9.76 1.17 -30.06
N VAL A 82 -9.08 1.79 -29.09
CA VAL A 82 -9.29 1.48 -27.68
C VAL A 82 -10.54 2.22 -27.21
N ILE A 83 -11.59 1.46 -26.92
CA ILE A 83 -12.84 1.93 -26.34
C ILE A 83 -12.57 2.35 -24.89
N GLY A 84 -11.83 3.44 -24.72
CA GLY A 84 -11.58 4.09 -23.45
C GLY A 84 -12.72 5.02 -23.10
N LEU A 85 -13.01 5.14 -21.82
CA LEU A 85 -13.93 6.15 -21.30
C LEU A 85 -13.57 7.49 -21.95
N SER A 86 -14.56 8.18 -22.52
CA SER A 86 -14.34 9.47 -23.14
C SER A 86 -13.52 10.35 -22.19
N PRO A 87 -12.50 11.09 -22.66
CA PRO A 87 -11.66 11.97 -21.84
C PRO A 87 -12.45 12.94 -20.95
N GLN A 88 -13.76 13.08 -21.18
CA GLN A 88 -14.65 13.91 -20.39
C GLN A 88 -14.92 13.39 -18.97
N ASN A 89 -14.87 12.07 -18.73
CA ASN A 89 -15.29 11.49 -17.46
C ASN A 89 -14.19 11.45 -16.38
N SER A 90 -12.89 11.51 -16.75
CA SER A 90 -11.78 11.49 -15.79
C SER A 90 -11.36 12.87 -15.26
N ARG A 91 -11.68 13.95 -15.99
CA ARG A 91 -11.27 15.33 -15.64
C ARG A 91 -11.67 15.76 -14.22
N PRO A 92 -12.89 15.44 -13.71
CA PRO A 92 -13.24 15.77 -12.33
C PRO A 92 -12.34 15.09 -11.31
N LEU A 93 -11.99 13.82 -11.55
CA LEU A 93 -11.13 13.04 -10.66
C LEU A 93 -9.68 13.56 -10.69
N GLU A 94 -9.15 13.88 -11.87
CA GLU A 94 -7.83 14.51 -12.01
C GLU A 94 -7.75 15.86 -11.27
N ARG A 95 -8.78 16.69 -11.40
CA ARG A 95 -8.84 17.98 -10.70
C ARG A 95 -8.89 17.79 -9.19
N TRP A 96 -9.72 16.87 -8.72
CA TRP A 96 -9.83 16.56 -7.29
C TRP A 96 -8.51 16.05 -6.71
N LEU A 97 -7.78 15.18 -7.43
CA LEU A 97 -6.45 14.73 -7.03
C LEU A 97 -5.45 15.89 -6.95
N ALA A 98 -5.48 16.79 -7.94
CA ALA A 98 -4.63 17.99 -7.94
C ALA A 98 -4.93 18.95 -6.77
N GLU A 99 -6.21 19.14 -6.42
CA GLU A 99 -6.63 19.94 -5.26
C GLU A 99 -6.11 19.36 -3.93
N HIS A 100 -5.87 18.04 -3.88
CA HIS A 100 -5.31 17.37 -2.71
C HIS A 100 -3.77 17.25 -2.77
N GLY A 101 -3.11 17.90 -3.73
CA GLY A 101 -1.66 17.95 -3.84
C GLY A 101 -1.02 16.79 -4.61
N ILE A 102 -1.80 16.07 -5.42
CA ILE A 102 -1.28 15.08 -6.37
C ILE A 102 -1.20 15.77 -7.74
N GLU A 103 0.01 16.18 -8.10
CA GLU A 103 0.26 16.89 -9.36
C GLU A 103 -0.15 16.05 -10.58
N LYS A 104 -0.59 16.71 -11.65
CA LYS A 104 -1.05 16.03 -12.87
C LYS A 104 0.01 15.11 -13.47
N ASP A 105 1.29 15.49 -13.36
CA ASP A 105 2.41 14.71 -13.89
C ASP A 105 2.69 13.45 -13.06
N ALA A 106 2.19 13.38 -11.82
CA ALA A 106 2.24 12.19 -10.97
C ALA A 106 1.04 11.25 -11.18
N ILE A 107 0.10 11.63 -12.07
CA ILE A 107 -1.11 10.87 -12.38
C ILE A 107 -0.92 10.18 -13.73
N SER A 108 -0.93 8.85 -13.70
CA SER A 108 -0.83 8.00 -14.90
C SER A 108 -2.16 7.32 -15.22
N PHE A 109 -2.50 7.28 -16.50
CA PHE A 109 -3.67 6.56 -17.01
C PHE A 109 -3.26 5.23 -17.61
N SER A 110 -4.14 4.23 -17.52
CA SER A 110 -3.99 3.04 -18.34
C SER A 110 -4.16 3.38 -19.84
N PRO A 111 -3.62 2.56 -20.76
CA PRO A 111 -3.83 2.75 -22.20
C PRO A 111 -5.32 2.80 -22.57
N ALA A 112 -6.15 2.01 -21.88
CA ALA A 112 -7.59 1.99 -22.07
C ALA A 112 -8.37 3.01 -21.25
N ARG A 113 -7.68 3.90 -20.51
CA ARG A 113 -8.29 4.91 -19.62
C ARG A 113 -9.35 4.34 -18.68
N ASN A 114 -9.19 3.08 -18.27
CA ASN A 114 -10.06 2.38 -17.33
C ASN A 114 -9.55 2.43 -15.88
N TRP A 115 -8.31 2.89 -15.64
CA TRP A 115 -7.86 3.21 -14.29
C TRP A 115 -6.90 4.41 -14.28
N ILE A 116 -6.83 5.04 -13.12
CA ILE A 116 -5.86 6.07 -12.77
C ILE A 116 -4.91 5.51 -11.72
N SER A 117 -3.62 5.79 -11.83
CA SER A 117 -2.63 5.44 -10.82
C SER A 117 -1.78 6.63 -10.42
N PHE A 118 -1.41 6.71 -9.15
CA PHE A 118 -0.56 7.75 -8.59
C PHE A 118 0.16 7.24 -7.34
N ASN A 119 1.31 7.85 -7.04
CA ASN A 119 2.10 7.48 -5.88
C ASN A 119 1.97 8.55 -4.78
N ALA A 120 1.43 8.18 -3.63
CA ALA A 120 1.14 9.13 -2.54
C ALA A 120 1.61 8.60 -1.17
N PRO A 121 1.93 9.51 -0.23
CA PRO A 121 2.21 9.11 1.14
C PRO A 121 0.93 8.69 1.86
N ILE A 122 1.03 7.75 2.81
CA ILE A 122 -0.12 7.23 3.57
C ILE A 122 -0.91 8.34 4.25
N ARG A 123 -0.24 9.34 4.83
CA ARG A 123 -0.92 10.49 5.46
C ARG A 123 -1.87 11.22 4.51
N LEU A 124 -1.54 11.26 3.22
CA LEU A 124 -2.38 11.88 2.21
C LEU A 124 -3.52 10.95 1.84
N ALA A 125 -3.23 9.67 1.61
CA ALA A 125 -4.22 8.66 1.27
C ALA A 125 -5.30 8.49 2.35
N GLU A 126 -4.93 8.51 3.63
CA GLU A 126 -5.88 8.47 4.75
C GLU A 126 -6.88 9.63 4.71
N ARG A 127 -6.42 10.83 4.35
CA ARG A 127 -7.30 12.00 4.18
C ARG A 127 -8.15 11.89 2.93
N LEU A 128 -7.54 11.49 1.81
CA LEU A 128 -8.16 11.41 0.50
C LEU A 128 -9.31 10.39 0.46
N PHE A 129 -9.10 9.23 1.09
CA PHE A 129 -10.04 8.11 1.08
C PHE A 129 -10.78 7.90 2.41
N GLN A 130 -10.73 8.89 3.31
CA GLN A 130 -11.34 8.85 4.64
C GLN A 130 -11.13 7.50 5.34
N THR A 131 -9.87 7.05 5.37
CA THR A 131 -9.48 5.71 5.79
C THR A 131 -8.39 5.75 6.85
N LYS A 132 -8.10 4.59 7.45
CA LYS A 132 -6.97 4.34 8.34
C LYS A 132 -6.19 3.13 7.90
N TYR A 133 -4.91 3.34 7.61
CA TYR A 133 -3.99 2.29 7.24
C TYR A 133 -3.37 1.67 8.48
N HIS A 134 -3.23 0.35 8.44
CA HIS A 134 -2.56 -0.43 9.47
C HIS A 134 -1.53 -1.35 8.84
N MET A 135 -0.52 -1.69 9.63
CA MET A 135 0.38 -2.79 9.33
C MET A 135 -0.24 -4.08 9.83
N TRP A 136 -0.16 -5.11 9.01
CA TRP A 136 -0.72 -6.43 9.27
C TRP A 136 0.38 -7.45 9.04
N THR A 137 0.52 -8.40 9.96
CA THR A 137 1.50 -9.47 9.86
C THR A 137 0.78 -10.81 9.78
N HIS A 138 1.11 -11.61 8.77
CA HIS A 138 0.57 -12.94 8.59
C HIS A 138 1.15 -13.88 9.66
N LEU A 139 0.28 -14.60 10.36
CA LEU A 139 0.66 -15.37 11.54
C LEU A 139 1.56 -16.57 11.22
N GLU A 140 1.42 -17.20 10.05
CA GLU A 140 2.20 -18.37 9.69
C GLU A 140 3.52 -18.02 8.98
N SER A 141 3.48 -17.08 8.02
CA SER A 141 4.66 -16.73 7.22
C SER A 141 5.49 -15.59 7.83
N GLY A 142 4.90 -14.76 8.69
CA GLY A 142 5.51 -13.54 9.22
C GLY A 142 5.53 -12.37 8.23
N ASP A 143 4.92 -12.52 7.04
CA ASP A 143 4.88 -11.47 6.03
C ASP A 143 4.11 -10.26 6.53
N THR A 144 4.55 -9.05 6.19
CA THR A 144 3.90 -7.81 6.62
C THR A 144 3.38 -7.00 5.45
N VAL A 145 2.14 -6.54 5.54
CA VAL A 145 1.46 -5.72 4.52
C VAL A 145 0.85 -4.47 5.14
N VAL A 146 0.67 -3.44 4.32
CA VAL A 146 0.05 -2.17 4.72
C VAL A 146 -1.29 -2.04 4.01
N ARG A 147 -2.37 -2.11 4.78
CA ARG A 147 -3.74 -2.08 4.27
C ARG A 147 -4.69 -1.42 5.26
N PRO A 148 -5.76 -0.77 4.80
CA PRO A 148 -6.83 -0.32 5.66
C PRO A 148 -7.99 -1.31 5.65
N LEU A 149 -8.93 -1.14 6.59
CA LEU A 149 -10.12 -1.99 6.69
C LEU A 149 -11.28 -1.54 5.79
N ARG A 150 -11.31 -0.26 5.39
CA ARG A 150 -12.35 0.32 4.54
C ARG A 150 -11.86 1.59 3.87
N TYR A 151 -12.47 2.00 2.78
CA TYR A 151 -12.26 3.29 2.15
C TYR A 151 -13.59 4.00 1.96
N SER A 152 -13.57 5.32 1.84
CA SER A 152 -14.70 6.11 1.37
C SER A 152 -14.21 7.18 0.40
N LEU A 153 -15.05 7.52 -0.56
CA LEU A 153 -14.83 8.61 -1.50
C LEU A 153 -15.92 9.66 -1.32
N PRO A 154 -15.70 10.90 -1.75
CA PRO A 154 -16.79 11.85 -1.96
C PRO A 154 -17.91 11.23 -2.81
N GLU A 155 -19.17 11.50 -2.45
CA GLU A 155 -20.37 10.94 -3.09
C GLU A 155 -20.38 11.13 -4.61
N ALA A 156 -19.86 12.27 -5.08
CA ALA A 156 -19.72 12.59 -6.51
C ALA A 156 -18.91 11.56 -7.32
N PHE A 157 -18.07 10.75 -6.67
CA PHE A 157 -17.22 9.76 -7.31
C PHE A 157 -17.69 8.31 -7.14
N HIS A 158 -18.75 8.03 -6.38
CA HIS A 158 -19.24 6.66 -6.14
C HIS A 158 -19.69 5.96 -7.43
N GLU A 159 -20.29 6.71 -8.36
CA GLU A 159 -20.70 6.22 -9.68
C GLU A 159 -19.55 6.16 -10.69
N GLN A 160 -18.42 6.81 -10.42
CA GLN A 160 -17.28 6.91 -11.33
C GLN A 160 -16.14 5.95 -10.97
N VAL A 161 -16.01 5.58 -9.70
CA VAL A 161 -14.95 4.70 -9.21
C VAL A 161 -15.54 3.35 -8.80
N GLU A 162 -15.02 2.28 -9.38
CA GLU A 162 -15.42 0.92 -9.08
C GLU A 162 -14.65 0.36 -7.88
N SER A 163 -13.33 0.56 -7.85
CA SER A 163 -12.49 0.07 -6.77
C SER A 163 -11.19 0.87 -6.62
N ILE A 164 -10.58 0.77 -5.43
CA ILE A 164 -9.28 1.37 -5.10
C ILE A 164 -8.32 0.24 -4.72
N GLN A 165 -7.09 0.32 -5.23
CA GLN A 165 -5.99 -0.57 -4.92
C GLN A 165 -4.91 0.22 -4.16
N PRO A 166 -4.26 -0.36 -3.14
CA PRO A 166 -4.47 -1.73 -2.62
C PRO A 166 -5.87 -1.94 -2.00
N PRO A 167 -6.50 -3.13 -2.13
CA PRO A 167 -7.85 -3.35 -1.64
C PRO A 167 -7.87 -3.43 -0.11
N ALA A 168 -9.02 -3.10 0.48
CA ALA A 168 -9.22 -3.10 1.92
C ALA A 168 -9.34 -4.50 2.53
N ARG A 169 -9.69 -5.51 1.73
CA ARG A 169 -9.83 -6.89 2.19
C ARG A 169 -8.55 -7.68 1.96
N PHE A 170 -8.28 -8.61 2.87
CA PHE A 170 -7.37 -9.73 2.67
C PHE A 170 -8.13 -10.80 1.87
N THR A 171 -7.47 -11.43 0.91
CA THR A 171 -8.01 -12.52 0.08
C THR A 171 -6.87 -13.48 -0.19
#